data_AF-W3XKW5-F1
#
_entry.id   AF-W3XKW5-F1
#
_cell.length_a   1.000
_cell.length_b   1.000
_cell.length_c   1.000
_cell.angle_alpha   90.00
_cell.angle_beta   90.00
_cell.angle_gamma   90.00
#
_symmetry.space_group_name_H-M   'P 1'
#
loop_
_entity.id
_entity.type
_entity.pdbx_description
1 polymer ?
#
loop_
_entity_poly.entity_id
_entity_poly.type
_entity_poly.pdbx_seq_one_letter_code
_entity_poly.pdbx_strand_id
1 'polypeptide(L)'
;MSSTNTIQAATPTSLATNNSSGFAGKFRYVNKEKKLATNPNLYHLPPLSDFNDPVTLPVTDIRPSLAQGDASSFKLAVHGFTARREPSELHSAPHKIQSWYNAELIKSVYMPEYHRNLALATEPVIEAENKLLKSGVRWEELKLHYGNGDAETGIPRFALFSVWRSLKTVRRDPLAVASCATFPTSDYVAIDLIQPSGRFIPPHLSQIIDPSNPQGGSSGDDHANDDEAPTHLSNSYLAYEPSGGNSHDWHFISNQEPEDVLIIQLFDNEMEALEAAKQENKSEPSVGGVIHSAFELEGQDDSVEARESLEVRVVAIW
;
A
#
# COMPACT_ATOMS: atom_id res chain seq x y z
N MET A 1 -12.34 -14.32 -39.44
CA MET A 1 -13.21 -15.01 -38.47
C MET A 1 -12.42 -15.08 -37.18
N SER A 2 -12.75 -14.18 -36.25
CA SER A 2 -12.01 -13.95 -35.02
C SER A 2 -12.55 -14.89 -33.94
N SER A 3 -11.72 -15.80 -33.45
CA SER A 3 -12.02 -16.68 -32.33
C SER A 3 -11.68 -15.97 -31.02
N THR A 4 -12.71 -15.44 -30.37
CA THR A 4 -12.63 -14.86 -29.03
C THR A 4 -12.42 -15.99 -28.02
N ASN A 5 -11.22 -16.07 -27.43
CA ASN A 5 -10.98 -16.95 -26.29
C ASN A 5 -11.57 -16.29 -25.04
N THR A 6 -12.74 -16.75 -24.64
CA THR A 6 -13.34 -16.43 -23.35
C THR A 6 -12.47 -17.04 -22.26
N ILE A 7 -11.81 -16.20 -21.45
CA ILE A 7 -11.16 -16.64 -20.21
C ILE A 7 -12.28 -17.12 -19.29
N GLN A 8 -12.36 -18.44 -19.13
CA GLN A 8 -13.27 -19.07 -18.19
C GLN A 8 -12.73 -18.79 -16.79
N ALA A 9 -13.44 -17.96 -16.02
CA ALA A 9 -13.14 -17.73 -14.61
C ALA A 9 -12.97 -19.08 -13.91
N ALA A 10 -11.81 -19.29 -13.27
CA ALA A 10 -11.55 -20.49 -12.50
C ALA A 10 -12.64 -20.61 -11.44
N THR A 11 -13.48 -21.64 -11.56
CA THR A 11 -14.47 -21.98 -10.55
C THR A 11 -13.70 -22.19 -9.24
N PRO A 12 -14.02 -21.47 -8.15
CA PRO A 12 -13.36 -21.70 -6.87
C PRO A 12 -13.62 -23.16 -6.51
N THR A 13 -12.55 -23.96 -6.54
CA THR A 13 -12.63 -25.34 -6.10
C THR A 13 -12.99 -25.25 -4.64
N SER A 14 -14.22 -25.64 -4.31
CA SER A 14 -14.68 -25.80 -2.94
C SER A 14 -13.64 -26.69 -2.26
N LEU A 15 -12.82 -26.08 -1.40
CA LEU A 15 -12.01 -26.81 -0.45
C LEU A 15 -13.05 -27.50 0.44
N ALA A 16 -13.30 -28.77 0.15
CA ALA A 16 -13.91 -29.68 1.09
C ALA A 16 -12.98 -29.72 2.31
N THR A 17 -13.19 -28.81 3.25
CA THR A 17 -12.47 -28.79 4.52
C THR A 17 -13.00 -29.95 5.35
N ASN A 18 -12.44 -31.13 5.12
CA ASN A 18 -12.46 -32.19 6.10
C ASN A 18 -11.59 -31.73 7.28
N ASN A 19 -12.17 -30.97 8.23
CA ASN A 19 -11.77 -30.96 9.64
C ASN A 19 -12.72 -30.13 10.53
N SER A 20 -13.66 -30.83 11.17
CA SER A 20 -14.07 -30.74 12.57
C SER A 20 -13.51 -29.61 13.45
N SER A 21 -14.05 -28.40 13.35
CA SER A 21 -14.06 -27.47 14.49
C SER A 21 -15.41 -26.76 14.58
N GLY A 22 -16.11 -26.96 15.70
CA GLY A 22 -17.49 -26.53 15.94
C GLY A 22 -17.65 -25.04 16.25
N PHE A 23 -16.90 -24.17 15.60
CA PHE A 23 -17.05 -22.73 15.78
C PHE A 23 -18.20 -22.22 14.94
N ALA A 24 -19.11 -21.50 15.58
CA ALA A 24 -20.19 -20.82 14.91
C ALA A 24 -20.20 -19.35 15.32
N GLY A 25 -20.18 -18.47 14.33
CA GLY A 25 -20.28 -17.03 14.52
C GLY A 25 -21.71 -16.59 14.31
N LYS A 26 -22.19 -15.66 15.14
CA LYS A 26 -23.46 -14.98 14.91
C LYS A 26 -23.20 -13.77 14.03
N PHE A 27 -23.67 -13.83 12.79
CA PHE A 27 -23.48 -12.78 11.81
C PHE A 27 -24.80 -12.11 11.51
N ARG A 28 -24.82 -10.78 11.57
CA ARG A 28 -25.95 -10.00 11.10
C ARG A 28 -25.67 -9.57 9.67
N TYR A 29 -26.61 -9.86 8.79
CA TYR A 29 -26.53 -9.46 7.39
C TYR A 29 -27.52 -8.34 7.12
N VAL A 30 -27.13 -7.41 6.26
CA VAL A 30 -28.06 -6.40 5.74
C VAL A 30 -29.25 -7.10 5.07
N ASN A 31 -30.46 -6.60 5.35
CA ASN A 31 -31.66 -7.06 4.68
C ASN A 31 -31.65 -6.58 3.22
N LYS A 32 -31.65 -7.52 2.26
CA LYS A 32 -31.57 -7.23 0.81
C LYS A 32 -32.76 -6.43 0.27
N GLU A 33 -33.90 -6.46 0.95
CA GLU A 33 -35.10 -5.73 0.58
C GLU A 33 -35.16 -4.35 1.22
N LYS A 34 -34.28 -4.07 2.19
CA LYS A 34 -34.19 -2.76 2.82
C LYS A 34 -33.28 -1.83 2.05
N LYS A 35 -33.78 -0.63 1.79
CA LYS A 35 -32.93 0.51 1.43
C LYS A 35 -32.19 0.95 2.68
N LEU A 36 -30.88 0.75 2.70
CA LEU A 36 -30.02 1.11 3.82
C LEU A 36 -30.17 2.61 4.12
N ALA A 37 -30.51 2.93 5.37
CA ALA A 37 -30.45 4.30 5.83
C ALA A 37 -29.00 4.66 6.17
N THR A 38 -28.56 5.82 5.71
CA THR A 38 -27.29 6.40 6.16
C THR A 38 -27.38 6.61 7.68
N ASN A 39 -26.42 6.06 8.43
CA ASN A 39 -26.33 6.34 9.86
C ASN A 39 -25.78 7.77 10.01
N PRO A 40 -26.43 8.66 10.77
CA PRO A 40 -25.94 10.03 10.99
C PRO A 40 -24.74 10.09 11.95
N ASN A 41 -24.13 8.94 12.29
CA ASN A 41 -22.98 8.86 13.18
C ASN A 41 -21.83 8.16 12.46
N LEU A 42 -20.65 8.65 12.77
CA LEU A 42 -19.47 8.38 11.96
C LEU A 42 -19.00 6.94 12.08
N TYR A 43 -18.84 6.28 10.93
CA TYR A 43 -18.48 4.86 10.79
C TYR A 43 -19.46 3.88 11.42
N HIS A 44 -20.59 4.39 11.89
CA HIS A 44 -21.63 3.52 12.34
C HIS A 44 -22.20 2.87 11.09
N LEU A 45 -22.21 1.54 11.12
CA LEU A 45 -22.99 0.76 10.20
C LEU A 45 -24.44 1.27 10.22
N PRO A 46 -25.25 0.99 9.17
CA PRO A 46 -26.68 1.25 9.21
C PRO A 46 -27.28 0.79 10.55
N PRO A 47 -28.34 1.44 11.04
CA PRO A 47 -28.95 1.06 12.31
C PRO A 47 -29.24 -0.45 12.31
N LEU A 48 -29.09 -1.12 13.46
CA LEU A 48 -29.29 -2.57 13.55
C LEU A 48 -30.67 -3.04 13.02
N SER A 49 -31.65 -2.13 12.95
CA SER A 49 -32.94 -2.35 12.28
C SER A 49 -32.83 -2.70 10.80
N ASP A 50 -31.74 -2.33 10.14
CA ASP A 50 -31.49 -2.58 8.71
C ASP A 50 -30.79 -3.93 8.48
N PHE A 51 -30.43 -4.61 9.56
CA PHE A 51 -29.87 -5.94 9.55
C PHE A 51 -30.95 -6.96 9.91
N ASN A 52 -30.89 -8.11 9.25
CA ASN A 52 -31.66 -9.27 9.64
C ASN A 52 -31.25 -9.79 11.02
N ASP A 53 -32.08 -10.69 11.56
CA ASP A 53 -31.68 -11.46 12.72
C ASP A 53 -30.36 -12.20 12.48
N PRO A 54 -29.53 -12.36 13.52
CA PRO A 54 -28.22 -12.98 13.35
C PRO A 54 -28.39 -14.40 12.82
N VAL A 55 -27.73 -14.68 11.70
CA VAL A 55 -27.57 -16.04 11.22
C VAL A 55 -26.35 -16.61 11.90
N THR A 56 -26.53 -17.77 12.53
CA THR A 56 -25.40 -18.52 13.08
C THR A 56 -24.83 -19.35 11.95
N LEU A 57 -23.60 -19.03 11.54
CA LEU A 57 -22.90 -19.74 10.47
C LEU A 57 -21.65 -20.40 11.01
N PRO A 58 -21.25 -21.55 10.45
CA PRO A 58 -19.95 -22.13 10.75
C PRO A 58 -18.84 -21.14 10.40
N VAL A 59 -17.83 -21.07 11.26
CA VAL A 59 -16.64 -20.25 11.05
C VAL A 59 -15.43 -21.16 11.14
N THR A 60 -14.49 -20.97 10.23
CA THR A 60 -13.22 -21.68 10.28
C THR A 60 -12.26 -20.95 11.20
N ASP A 61 -11.78 -21.63 12.25
CA ASP A 61 -10.63 -21.14 12.99
C ASP A 61 -9.40 -21.24 12.09
N ILE A 62 -8.85 -20.09 11.69
CA ILE A 62 -7.66 -20.00 10.85
C ILE A 62 -6.36 -19.97 11.68
N ARG A 63 -6.41 -20.07 13.01
CA ARG A 63 -5.20 -20.21 13.83
C ARG A 63 -4.29 -21.37 13.40
N PRO A 64 -4.80 -22.55 12.97
CA PRO A 64 -3.95 -23.61 12.41
C PRO A 64 -3.23 -23.20 11.13
N SER A 65 -3.77 -22.25 10.36
CA SER A 65 -3.14 -21.76 9.13
C SER A 65 -1.91 -20.92 9.43
N LEU A 66 -1.88 -20.21 10.57
CA LEU A 66 -0.70 -19.49 11.05
C LEU A 66 0.53 -20.40 11.23
N ALA A 67 0.32 -21.65 11.67
CA ALA A 67 1.39 -22.62 11.86
C ALA A 67 1.89 -23.23 10.54
N GLN A 68 1.08 -23.16 9.48
CA GLN A 68 1.44 -23.64 8.15
C GLN A 68 2.24 -22.60 7.36
N GLY A 69 2.16 -21.32 7.72
CA GLY A 69 2.85 -20.24 7.01
C GLY A 69 2.55 -20.27 5.51
N ASP A 70 3.60 -20.33 4.69
CA ASP A 70 3.48 -20.41 3.23
C ASP A 70 2.86 -21.72 2.72
N ALA A 71 2.74 -22.77 3.54
CA ALA A 71 2.00 -23.97 3.17
C ALA A 71 0.48 -23.83 3.38
N SER A 72 0.01 -22.73 3.98
CA SER A 72 -1.41 -22.48 4.21
C SER A 72 -2.23 -22.55 2.91
N SER A 73 -3.41 -23.14 2.97
CA SER A 73 -4.39 -23.11 1.87
C SER A 73 -4.94 -21.69 1.61
N PHE A 74 -4.90 -20.78 2.58
CA PHE A 74 -5.38 -19.40 2.43
C PHE A 74 -4.29 -18.54 1.79
N LYS A 75 -4.36 -18.42 0.46
CA LYS A 75 -3.48 -17.57 -0.34
C LYS A 75 -4.12 -16.21 -0.58
N LEU A 76 -3.34 -15.14 -0.40
CA LEU A 76 -3.78 -13.77 -0.67
C LEU A 76 -4.35 -13.63 -2.09
N ALA A 77 -3.62 -14.13 -3.10
CA ALA A 77 -4.04 -14.09 -4.51
C ALA A 77 -5.31 -14.91 -4.84
N VAL A 78 -5.71 -15.86 -4.00
CA VAL A 78 -6.86 -16.75 -4.28
C VAL A 78 -8.07 -16.39 -3.40
N HIS A 79 -7.83 -16.04 -2.13
CA HIS A 79 -8.88 -15.85 -1.13
C HIS A 79 -9.05 -14.39 -0.71
N GLY A 80 -8.19 -13.49 -1.18
CA GLY A 80 -8.18 -12.08 -0.73
C GLY A 80 -7.63 -11.90 0.69
N PHE A 81 -7.12 -12.95 1.32
CA PHE A 81 -6.44 -12.89 2.61
C PHE A 81 -5.47 -14.06 2.79
N THR A 82 -4.48 -13.86 3.66
CA THR A 82 -3.64 -14.93 4.20
C THR A 82 -3.36 -14.61 5.67
N ALA A 83 -3.18 -15.63 6.48
CA ALA A 83 -2.81 -15.45 7.88
C ALA A 83 -1.38 -15.97 8.07
N ARG A 84 -0.50 -15.11 8.57
CA ARG A 84 0.90 -15.46 8.85
C ARG A 84 1.23 -15.15 10.31
N ARG A 85 2.01 -16.03 10.93
CA ARG A 85 2.62 -15.76 12.23
C ARG A 85 3.98 -15.15 11.98
N GLU A 86 4.12 -13.86 12.27
CA GLU A 86 5.41 -13.20 12.32
C GLU A 86 5.70 -12.78 13.76
N PRO A 87 6.68 -13.42 14.45
CA PRO A 87 7.12 -12.96 15.75
C PRO A 87 7.89 -11.64 15.60
N SER A 88 7.59 -10.68 16.48
CA SER A 88 8.40 -9.46 16.60
C SER A 88 9.33 -9.59 17.79
N GLU A 89 10.56 -9.13 17.66
CA GLU A 89 11.50 -8.97 18.78
C GLU A 89 10.92 -8.07 19.88
N LEU A 90 10.01 -7.13 19.54
CA LEU A 90 9.30 -6.33 20.54
C LEU A 90 8.32 -7.15 21.41
N HIS A 91 8.07 -8.41 21.08
CA HIS A 91 7.30 -9.36 21.88
C HIS A 91 8.16 -10.32 22.71
N SER A 92 9.49 -10.23 22.66
CA SER A 92 10.41 -11.08 23.43
C SER A 92 11.35 -10.24 24.29
N ALA A 93 11.95 -10.86 25.32
CA ALA A 93 12.91 -10.19 26.19
C ALA A 93 14.13 -9.68 25.36
N PRO A 94 14.65 -8.47 25.63
CA PRO A 94 14.37 -7.62 26.79
C PRO A 94 13.15 -6.68 26.65
N HIS A 95 12.42 -6.74 25.53
CA HIS A 95 11.28 -5.87 25.28
C HIS A 95 10.01 -6.33 26.02
N LYS A 96 9.10 -5.38 26.21
CA LYS A 96 7.80 -5.58 26.87
C LYS A 96 6.73 -4.81 26.12
N ILE A 97 5.47 -5.02 26.47
CA ILE A 97 4.35 -4.34 25.79
C ILE A 97 4.49 -2.80 25.78
N GLN A 98 5.12 -2.21 26.80
CA GLN A 98 5.38 -0.76 26.81
C GLN A 98 6.43 -0.30 25.78
N SER A 99 7.29 -1.20 25.28
CA SER A 99 8.29 -0.89 24.26
C SER A 99 7.65 -0.42 22.95
N TRP A 100 6.39 -0.77 22.69
CA TRP A 100 5.63 -0.29 21.53
C TRP A 100 5.33 1.20 21.55
N TYR A 101 5.44 1.86 22.71
CA TYR A 101 5.30 3.31 22.84
C TYR A 101 6.64 4.05 22.69
N ASN A 102 7.76 3.34 22.58
CA ASN A 102 9.06 3.97 22.34
C ASN A 102 9.32 4.05 20.83
N ALA A 103 9.40 5.27 20.31
CA ALA A 103 9.59 5.52 18.88
C ALA A 103 10.94 5.03 18.35
N GLU A 104 12.01 5.06 19.15
CA GLU A 104 13.32 4.52 18.73
C GLU A 104 13.25 3.00 18.55
N LEU A 105 12.62 2.28 19.47
CA LEU A 105 12.44 0.82 19.40
C LEU A 105 11.53 0.40 18.24
N ILE A 106 10.46 1.16 17.98
CA ILE A 106 9.64 0.92 16.78
C ILE A 106 10.49 1.07 15.51
N LYS A 107 11.30 2.12 15.43
CA LYS A 107 12.16 2.37 14.27
C LYS A 107 13.28 1.35 14.10
N SER A 108 13.95 0.98 15.19
CA SER A 108 15.13 0.11 15.14
C SER A 108 14.79 -1.38 15.07
N VAL A 109 13.58 -1.78 15.49
CA VAL A 109 13.17 -3.19 15.59
C VAL A 109 11.98 -3.49 14.66
N TYR A 110 10.83 -2.88 14.92
CA TYR A 110 9.58 -3.28 14.24
C TYR A 110 9.52 -2.84 12.78
N MET A 111 9.96 -1.64 12.44
CA MET A 111 9.98 -1.16 11.05
C MET A 111 10.81 -2.09 10.13
N PRO A 112 12.03 -2.51 10.49
CA PRO A 112 12.78 -3.54 9.77
C PRO A 112 12.03 -4.85 9.53
N GLU A 113 11.34 -5.38 10.56
CA GLU A 113 10.52 -6.59 10.45
C GLU A 113 9.35 -6.39 9.49
N TYR A 114 8.65 -5.26 9.59
CA TYR A 114 7.58 -4.89 8.68
C TYR A 114 8.05 -4.78 7.23
N HIS A 115 9.17 -4.10 6.97
CA HIS A 115 9.75 -3.95 5.63
C HIS A 115 10.11 -5.31 5.01
N ARG A 116 10.68 -6.22 5.80
CA ARG A 116 10.94 -7.60 5.35
C ARG A 116 9.66 -8.29 4.90
N ASN A 117 8.59 -8.21 5.69
CA ASN A 117 7.31 -8.84 5.34
C ASN A 117 6.69 -8.26 4.07
N LEU A 118 6.80 -6.94 3.91
CA LEU A 118 6.34 -6.27 2.70
C LEU A 118 7.14 -6.73 1.47
N ALA A 119 8.47 -6.82 1.59
CA ALA A 119 9.34 -7.33 0.51
C ALA A 119 8.98 -8.79 0.14
N LEU A 120 8.74 -9.66 1.12
CA LEU A 120 8.30 -11.04 0.87
C LEU A 120 6.92 -11.10 0.22
N ALA A 121 5.98 -10.23 0.60
CA ALA A 121 4.65 -10.17 0.00
C ALA A 121 4.69 -9.66 -1.46
N THR A 122 5.72 -8.89 -1.81
CA THR A 122 5.92 -8.28 -3.14
C THR A 122 7.00 -9.00 -3.96
N GLU A 123 7.55 -10.12 -3.48
CA GLU A 123 8.59 -10.90 -4.15
C GLU A 123 8.32 -11.17 -5.65
N PRO A 124 7.11 -11.57 -6.08
CA PRO A 124 6.84 -11.77 -7.51
C PRO A 124 7.01 -10.52 -8.37
N VAL A 125 6.76 -9.33 -7.81
CA VAL A 125 6.98 -8.03 -8.49
C VAL A 125 8.48 -7.77 -8.60
N ILE A 126 9.19 -7.89 -7.48
CA ILE A 126 10.64 -7.66 -7.40
C ILE A 126 11.39 -8.60 -8.35
N GLU A 127 11.02 -9.88 -8.39
CA GLU A 127 11.63 -10.87 -9.29
C GLU A 127 11.38 -10.55 -10.76
N ALA A 128 10.16 -10.12 -11.11
CA ALA A 128 9.81 -9.75 -12.48
C ALA A 128 10.59 -8.50 -12.95
N GLU A 129 10.66 -7.46 -12.11
CA GLU A 129 11.46 -6.26 -12.38
C GLU A 129 12.95 -6.60 -12.52
N ASN A 130 13.51 -7.36 -11.57
CA ASN A 130 14.91 -7.77 -11.61
C ASN A 130 15.27 -8.62 -12.84
N LYS A 131 14.34 -9.44 -13.35
CA LYS A 131 14.54 -10.18 -14.60
C LYS A 131 14.70 -9.25 -15.80
N LEU A 132 13.90 -8.19 -15.86
CA LEU A 132 13.99 -7.17 -16.91
C LEU A 132 15.29 -6.38 -16.82
N LEU A 133 15.66 -5.91 -15.62
CA LEU A 133 16.92 -5.21 -15.39
C LEU A 133 18.13 -6.05 -15.83
N LYS A 134 18.17 -7.34 -15.46
CA LYS A 134 19.22 -8.29 -15.89
C LYS A 134 19.29 -8.49 -17.41
N SER A 135 18.16 -8.31 -18.11
CA SER A 135 18.11 -8.40 -19.57
C SER A 135 18.58 -7.13 -20.30
N GLY A 136 18.92 -6.07 -19.54
CA GLY A 136 19.43 -4.80 -20.05
C GLY A 136 18.38 -3.69 -20.14
N VAL A 137 17.16 -3.91 -19.64
CA VAL A 137 16.17 -2.84 -19.45
C VAL A 137 16.70 -1.87 -18.39
N ARG A 138 16.60 -0.56 -18.65
CA ARG A 138 17.00 0.46 -17.68
C ARG A 138 15.91 0.70 -16.64
N TRP A 139 16.26 1.24 -15.46
CA TRP A 139 15.28 1.54 -14.40
C TRP A 139 14.12 2.40 -14.89
N GLU A 140 14.44 3.47 -15.59
CA GLU A 140 13.49 4.42 -16.19
C GLU A 140 12.61 3.81 -17.28
N GLU A 141 12.95 2.62 -17.77
CA GLU A 141 12.20 1.89 -18.79
C GLU A 141 11.30 0.80 -18.20
N LEU A 142 11.45 0.42 -16.92
CA LEU A 142 10.59 -0.59 -16.27
C LEU A 142 9.10 -0.26 -16.44
N LYS A 143 8.76 1.03 -16.36
CA LYS A 143 7.40 1.54 -16.58
C LYS A 143 6.78 1.14 -17.93
N LEU A 144 7.60 0.93 -18.96
CA LEU A 144 7.15 0.47 -20.29
C LEU A 144 6.77 -1.02 -20.31
N HIS A 145 7.12 -1.76 -19.26
CA HIS A 145 6.85 -3.19 -19.09
C HIS A 145 5.71 -3.47 -18.09
N TYR A 146 5.23 -2.45 -17.37
CA TYR A 146 4.02 -2.55 -16.55
C TYR A 146 2.77 -2.72 -17.44
N GLY A 147 1.79 -3.50 -16.98
CA GLY A 147 0.52 -3.71 -17.68
C GLY A 147 0.57 -4.62 -18.94
N ASN A 148 1.74 -5.09 -19.37
CA ASN A 148 1.92 -5.90 -20.59
C ASN A 148 1.93 -7.42 -20.36
N GLY A 149 1.41 -7.92 -19.23
CA GLY A 149 1.52 -9.32 -18.88
C GLY A 149 0.39 -10.21 -19.40
N ASP A 150 0.64 -10.91 -20.49
CA ASP A 150 0.30 -12.34 -20.46
C ASP A 150 1.03 -12.99 -19.27
N ALA A 151 0.41 -14.02 -18.67
CA ALA A 151 0.78 -14.58 -17.36
C ALA A 151 2.22 -15.13 -17.24
N GLU A 152 3.02 -15.13 -18.31
CA GLU A 152 4.38 -15.66 -18.35
C GLU A 152 5.49 -14.59 -18.39
N THR A 153 5.20 -13.33 -18.75
CA THR A 153 6.26 -12.32 -18.99
C THR A 153 6.07 -10.96 -18.32
N GLY A 154 4.87 -10.62 -17.83
CA GLY A 154 4.59 -9.32 -17.24
C GLY A 154 4.90 -9.20 -15.75
N ILE A 155 5.17 -7.96 -15.32
CA ILE A 155 5.21 -7.58 -13.91
C ILE A 155 3.77 -7.61 -13.36
N PRO A 156 3.50 -8.25 -12.20
CA PRO A 156 2.17 -8.24 -11.58
C PRO A 156 1.64 -6.81 -11.41
N ARG A 157 0.31 -6.62 -11.52
CA ARG A 157 -0.26 -5.31 -11.26
C ARG A 157 -0.22 -5.04 -9.77
N PHE A 158 0.25 -3.86 -9.40
CA PHE A 158 0.22 -3.43 -8.01
C PHE A 158 -0.02 -1.94 -7.89
N ALA A 159 -0.69 -1.58 -6.80
CA ALA A 159 -0.97 -0.20 -6.46
C ALA A 159 -0.78 0.02 -4.97
N LEU A 160 -0.36 1.23 -4.62
CA LEU A 160 -0.26 1.72 -3.26
C LEU A 160 -1.38 2.72 -3.02
N PHE A 161 -2.20 2.44 -2.01
CA PHE A 161 -3.24 3.33 -1.54
C PHE A 161 -2.97 3.77 -0.11
N SER A 162 -3.41 4.99 0.22
CA SER A 162 -3.56 5.46 1.58
C SER A 162 -5.04 5.67 1.87
N VAL A 163 -5.55 5.00 2.89
CA VAL A 163 -6.88 5.27 3.44
C VAL A 163 -6.70 6.20 4.62
N TRP A 164 -7.12 7.44 4.44
CA TRP A 164 -6.97 8.51 5.41
C TRP A 164 -8.28 8.81 6.11
N ARG A 165 -8.17 9.06 7.40
CA ARG A 165 -9.31 9.19 8.30
C ARG A 165 -9.03 10.18 9.43
N SER A 166 -9.88 11.20 9.62
CA SER A 166 -9.78 12.08 10.78
C SER A 166 -10.30 11.38 12.04
N LEU A 167 -9.70 11.67 13.19
CA LEU A 167 -10.15 11.14 14.50
C LEU A 167 -11.21 12.04 15.15
N LYS A 168 -11.31 13.29 14.69
CA LYS A 168 -12.24 14.33 15.13
C LYS A 168 -12.52 15.29 13.96
N THR A 169 -13.59 16.09 14.07
CA THR A 169 -13.91 17.10 13.04
C THR A 169 -12.74 18.05 12.82
N VAL A 170 -12.29 18.17 11.58
CA VAL A 170 -11.10 18.96 11.23
C VAL A 170 -11.45 20.43 11.12
N ARG A 171 -11.00 21.23 12.09
CA ARG A 171 -11.15 22.69 12.10
C ARG A 171 -9.87 23.45 11.79
N ARG A 172 -8.72 22.79 11.94
CA ARG A 172 -7.39 23.34 11.75
C ARG A 172 -6.52 22.32 11.03
N ASP A 173 -5.69 22.80 10.11
CA ASP A 173 -4.69 22.02 9.38
C ASP A 173 -5.31 20.87 8.56
N PRO A 174 -6.26 21.11 7.63
CA PRO A 174 -6.86 20.07 6.79
C PRO A 174 -5.85 19.39 5.85
N LEU A 175 -6.24 18.22 5.33
CA LEU A 175 -5.45 17.48 4.35
C LEU A 175 -5.94 17.90 2.95
N ALA A 176 -5.03 18.43 2.15
CA ALA A 176 -5.26 18.72 0.75
C ALA A 176 -4.71 17.59 -0.13
N VAL A 177 -5.40 17.35 -1.25
CA VAL A 177 -4.96 16.50 -2.36
C VAL A 177 -5.03 17.28 -3.65
N ALA A 178 -4.04 17.10 -4.52
CA ALA A 178 -4.06 17.66 -5.87
C ALA A 178 -4.27 16.55 -6.90
N SER A 179 -5.17 16.79 -7.85
CA SER A 179 -5.51 15.79 -8.86
C SER A 179 -4.30 15.46 -9.74
N CYS A 180 -3.86 14.20 -9.76
CA CYS A 180 -2.78 13.76 -10.64
C CYS A 180 -3.13 13.90 -12.13
N ALA A 181 -4.41 14.03 -12.48
CA ALA A 181 -4.86 14.22 -13.88
C ALA A 181 -4.62 15.65 -14.39
N THR A 182 -4.51 16.64 -13.50
CA THR A 182 -4.28 18.05 -13.87
C THR A 182 -2.97 18.60 -13.31
N PHE A 183 -2.28 17.86 -12.43
CA PHE A 183 -1.00 18.25 -11.88
C PHE A 183 0.08 18.26 -12.98
N PRO A 184 0.74 19.40 -13.27
CA PRO A 184 1.76 19.44 -14.31
C PRO A 184 2.95 18.55 -13.96
N THR A 185 3.35 17.67 -14.89
CA THR A 185 4.52 16.79 -14.72
C THR A 185 5.81 17.60 -14.44
N SER A 186 5.92 18.80 -15.01
CA SER A 186 7.03 19.74 -14.79
C SER A 186 7.18 20.21 -13.34
N ASP A 187 6.10 20.13 -12.57
CA ASP A 187 6.06 20.64 -11.21
C ASP A 187 6.41 19.55 -10.19
N TYR A 188 6.52 18.28 -10.60
CA TYR A 188 7.03 17.23 -9.73
C TYR A 188 8.55 17.34 -9.57
N VAL A 189 9.03 17.21 -8.34
CA VAL A 189 10.47 17.10 -8.03
C VAL A 189 10.75 15.76 -7.37
N ALA A 190 11.57 14.94 -8.03
CA ALA A 190 12.05 13.69 -7.45
C ALA A 190 13.00 13.99 -6.30
N ILE A 191 12.83 13.28 -5.20
CA ILE A 191 13.73 13.29 -4.05
C ILE A 191 14.11 11.86 -3.68
N ASP A 192 15.33 11.69 -3.22
CA ASP A 192 15.75 10.44 -2.59
C ASP A 192 15.49 10.54 -1.08
N LEU A 193 14.75 9.56 -0.56
CA LEU A 193 14.51 9.39 0.87
C LEU A 193 15.33 8.22 1.38
N ILE A 194 16.10 8.42 2.45
CA ILE A 194 16.79 7.32 3.13
C ILE A 194 15.77 6.58 4.00
N GLN A 195 15.56 5.30 3.71
CA GLN A 195 14.69 4.41 4.45
C GLN A 195 15.52 3.35 5.18
N PRO A 196 15.08 2.87 6.35
CA PRO A 196 15.71 1.71 6.98
C PRO A 196 15.49 0.49 6.08
N SER A 197 16.58 -0.12 5.66
CA SER A 197 16.56 -1.46 5.07
C SER A 197 16.41 -2.47 6.20
N GLY A 198 15.54 -3.46 6.00
CA GLY A 198 15.49 -4.57 6.94
C GLY A 198 16.83 -5.30 6.95
N ARG A 199 17.44 -5.48 8.13
CA ARG A 199 18.60 -6.40 8.32
C ARG A 199 18.32 -7.83 7.83
N PHE A 200 17.05 -8.14 7.59
CA PHE A 200 16.52 -9.46 7.30
C PHE A 200 15.87 -9.59 5.91
N ILE A 201 16.01 -8.59 5.04
CA ILE A 201 15.57 -8.71 3.64
C ILE A 201 16.47 -9.74 2.95
N PRO A 202 15.92 -10.80 2.32
CA PRO A 202 16.71 -11.76 1.57
C PRO A 202 17.60 -11.07 0.51
N PRO A 203 18.87 -11.50 0.32
CA PRO A 203 19.79 -10.83 -0.60
C PRO A 203 19.24 -10.63 -2.01
N HIS A 204 18.50 -11.62 -2.55
CA HIS A 204 17.91 -11.54 -3.90
C HIS A 204 16.78 -10.51 -4.00
N LEU A 205 16.16 -10.13 -2.89
CA LEU A 205 15.14 -9.08 -2.82
C LEU A 205 15.71 -7.71 -2.45
N SER A 206 16.93 -7.68 -1.89
CA SER A 206 17.63 -6.43 -1.54
C SER A 206 18.48 -5.85 -2.68
N GLN A 207 18.71 -6.62 -3.75
CA GLN A 207 19.53 -6.17 -4.88
C GLN A 207 18.75 -5.20 -5.77
N ILE A 208 19.07 -3.92 -5.65
CA ILE A 208 18.79 -2.92 -6.69
C ILE A 208 19.90 -3.07 -7.73
N ILE A 209 19.57 -3.63 -8.90
CA ILE A 209 20.53 -3.80 -9.99
C ILE A 209 20.82 -2.45 -10.63
N ASP A 210 21.96 -1.84 -10.30
CA ASP A 210 22.42 -0.64 -10.98
C ASP A 210 22.85 -0.97 -12.43
N PRO A 211 22.21 -0.42 -13.48
CA PRO A 211 22.57 -0.66 -14.87
C PRO A 211 23.96 -0.10 -15.21
N SER A 212 24.46 0.86 -14.42
CA SER A 212 25.82 1.39 -14.52
C SER A 212 26.86 0.51 -13.82
N ASN A 213 26.43 -0.41 -12.95
CA ASN A 213 27.25 -1.46 -12.34
C ASN A 213 26.55 -2.85 -12.29
N PRO A 214 26.31 -3.49 -13.45
CA PRO A 214 25.52 -4.73 -13.54
C PRO A 214 26.18 -5.96 -12.91
N GLN A 215 27.43 -5.85 -12.44
CA GLN A 215 28.18 -6.94 -11.79
C GLN A 215 28.01 -6.97 -10.26
N GLY A 216 27.13 -6.16 -9.70
CA GLY A 216 26.73 -6.30 -8.31
C GLY A 216 27.87 -6.00 -7.34
N GLY A 217 28.42 -4.80 -7.44
CA GLY A 217 28.97 -4.14 -6.27
C GLY A 217 27.94 -3.12 -5.85
N SER A 218 27.26 -3.33 -4.71
CA SER A 218 26.78 -2.19 -3.95
C SER A 218 27.96 -1.22 -3.91
N SER A 219 27.82 0.00 -4.40
CA SER A 219 28.78 1.05 -4.06
C SER A 219 28.67 1.20 -2.55
N GLY A 220 29.46 0.37 -1.86
CA GLY A 220 29.60 0.38 -0.43
C GLY A 220 30.21 1.71 -0.10
N ASP A 221 29.37 2.64 0.33
CA ASP A 221 29.72 3.35 1.55
C ASP A 221 29.65 2.32 2.69
N ASP A 222 30.66 1.44 2.72
CA ASP A 222 31.04 0.54 3.81
C ASP A 222 31.62 1.38 4.97
N HIS A 223 30.84 2.37 5.39
CA HIS A 223 31.01 3.09 6.65
C HIS A 223 29.76 2.97 7.51
N ALA A 224 28.97 1.91 7.32
CA ALA A 224 28.11 1.44 8.39
C ALA A 224 29.02 0.88 9.49
N ASN A 225 29.16 1.62 10.59
CA ASN A 225 29.49 0.97 11.87
C ASN A 225 28.54 -0.22 12.02
N ASP A 226 29.04 -1.40 12.41
CA ASP A 226 28.25 -2.64 12.60
C ASP A 226 27.01 -2.47 13.50
N ASP A 227 26.91 -1.34 14.21
CA ASP A 227 25.80 -0.97 15.08
C ASP A 227 24.61 -0.30 14.38
N GLU A 228 24.75 0.30 13.18
CA GLU A 228 23.64 0.98 12.49
C GLU A 228 22.86 0.04 11.55
N ALA A 229 21.53 0.15 11.54
CA ALA A 229 20.69 -0.63 10.62
C ALA A 229 20.99 -0.23 9.16
N PRO A 230 21.06 -1.18 8.22
CA PRO A 230 21.31 -0.86 6.81
C PRO A 230 20.19 0.06 6.32
N THR A 231 20.50 0.94 5.36
CA THR A 231 19.54 1.86 4.75
C THR A 231 19.51 1.68 3.23
N HIS A 232 18.45 2.16 2.59
CA HIS A 232 18.33 2.25 1.13
C HIS A 232 17.71 3.58 0.75
N LEU A 233 17.96 4.03 -0.47
CA LEU A 233 17.26 5.17 -1.05
C LEU A 233 15.93 4.69 -1.64
N SER A 234 14.85 5.39 -1.33
CA SER A 234 13.57 5.28 -2.02
C SER A 234 13.27 6.60 -2.73
N ASN A 235 12.93 6.55 -4.01
CA ASN A 235 12.47 7.72 -4.74
C ASN A 235 11.05 8.10 -4.29
N SER A 236 10.88 9.39 -4.02
CA SER A 236 9.58 10.01 -3.77
C SER A 236 9.46 11.29 -4.59
N TYR A 237 8.27 11.87 -4.65
CA TYR A 237 8.04 13.11 -5.36
C TYR A 237 7.44 14.16 -4.43
N LEU A 238 7.99 15.37 -4.49
CA LEU A 238 7.37 16.59 -3.96
C LEU A 238 6.90 17.45 -5.14
N ALA A 239 6.46 18.67 -4.84
CA ALA A 239 6.01 19.64 -5.82
C ALA A 239 6.78 20.97 -5.73
N TYR A 240 7.12 21.55 -6.87
CA TYR A 240 7.48 22.97 -7.03
C TYR A 240 6.23 23.85 -6.96
N GLU A 241 6.41 25.18 -6.90
CA GLU A 241 5.30 26.11 -7.10
C GLU A 241 4.80 26.08 -8.56
N PRO A 242 3.50 26.36 -8.80
CA PRO A 242 2.99 26.48 -10.16
C PRO A 242 3.75 27.55 -10.95
N SER A 243 4.19 27.22 -12.16
CA SER A 243 4.90 28.15 -13.05
C SER A 243 4.12 28.44 -14.34
N GLY A 244 4.50 29.51 -15.05
CA GLY A 244 3.95 29.82 -16.38
C GLY A 244 2.47 30.23 -16.43
N GLY A 245 1.91 30.69 -15.31
CA GLY A 245 0.48 31.06 -15.21
C GLY A 245 -0.46 29.88 -14.99
N ASN A 246 0.07 28.68 -14.76
CA ASN A 246 -0.70 27.51 -14.33
C ASN A 246 -1.01 27.61 -12.83
N SER A 247 -1.98 26.81 -12.36
CA SER A 247 -2.31 26.62 -10.96
C SER A 247 -2.38 25.13 -10.63
N HIS A 248 -2.18 24.78 -9.37
CA HIS A 248 -2.50 23.44 -8.88
C HIS A 248 -3.94 23.39 -8.40
N ASP A 249 -4.66 22.37 -8.85
CA ASP A 249 -6.03 22.11 -8.41
C ASP A 249 -6.01 21.36 -7.08
N TRP A 250 -5.77 22.11 -6.00
CA TRP A 250 -5.84 21.58 -4.64
C TRP A 250 -7.29 21.45 -4.18
N HIS A 251 -7.60 20.29 -3.62
CA HIS A 251 -8.90 19.96 -3.05
C HIS A 251 -8.73 19.54 -1.60
N PHE A 252 -9.67 19.94 -0.75
CA PHE A 252 -9.74 19.48 0.64
C PHE A 252 -11.19 19.36 1.06
N ILE A 253 -11.42 18.67 2.18
CA ILE A 253 -12.76 18.53 2.76
C ILE A 253 -12.88 19.53 3.92
N SER A 254 -13.71 20.55 3.75
CA SER A 254 -13.97 21.53 4.80
C SER A 254 -14.73 20.89 5.97
N ASN A 255 -14.31 21.16 7.21
CA ASN A 255 -14.91 20.55 8.41
C ASN A 255 -14.98 19.02 8.33
N GLN A 256 -13.97 18.39 7.72
CA GLN A 256 -13.93 16.94 7.52
C GLN A 256 -14.23 16.20 8.82
N GLU A 257 -15.32 15.45 8.84
CA GLU A 257 -15.69 14.67 10.00
C GLU A 257 -15.06 13.28 9.90
N PRO A 258 -14.92 12.54 11.02
CA PRO A 258 -14.38 11.19 10.97
C PRO A 258 -14.98 10.34 9.80
N GLU A 259 -16.30 10.15 9.71
CA GLU A 259 -17.10 10.24 8.49
C GLU A 259 -16.41 10.06 7.14
N ASP A 260 -15.76 11.16 6.80
CA ASP A 260 -15.29 11.49 5.49
C ASP A 260 -13.93 10.83 5.29
N VAL A 261 -13.98 9.60 4.79
CA VAL A 261 -12.78 8.82 4.48
C VAL A 261 -12.24 9.25 3.12
N LEU A 262 -10.97 9.61 3.08
CA LEU A 262 -10.26 9.91 1.85
C LEU A 262 -9.43 8.69 1.43
N ILE A 263 -9.64 8.21 0.21
CA ILE A 263 -8.83 7.15 -0.38
C ILE A 263 -7.92 7.81 -1.41
N ILE A 264 -6.62 7.74 -1.16
CA ILE A 264 -5.59 8.38 -1.97
C ILE A 264 -4.81 7.28 -2.68
N GLN A 265 -4.79 7.32 -4.01
CA GLN A 265 -3.92 6.45 -4.79
C GLN A 265 -2.53 7.10 -4.89
N LEU A 266 -1.57 6.52 -4.19
CA LEU A 266 -0.19 7.01 -4.15
C LEU A 266 0.62 6.52 -5.35
N PHE A 267 0.30 5.32 -5.85
CA PHE A 267 0.98 4.70 -6.99
C PHE A 267 0.07 3.62 -7.61
N ASP A 268 0.13 3.46 -8.94
CA ASP A 268 -0.39 2.30 -9.68
C ASP A 268 0.51 2.10 -10.90
N ASN A 269 1.11 0.91 -11.01
CA ASN A 269 2.06 0.62 -12.06
C ASN A 269 1.44 0.62 -13.47
N GLU A 270 0.16 0.29 -13.62
CA GLU A 270 -0.55 0.42 -14.90
C GLU A 270 -0.72 1.89 -15.29
N MET A 271 -1.06 2.77 -14.32
CA MET A 271 -1.17 4.20 -14.63
C MET A 271 0.18 4.79 -15.01
N GLU A 272 1.27 4.41 -14.33
CA GLU A 272 2.61 4.82 -14.76
C GLU A 272 2.97 4.33 -16.16
N ALA A 273 2.54 3.11 -16.54
CA ALA A 273 2.71 2.60 -17.90
C ALA A 273 1.98 3.47 -18.93
N LEU A 274 0.72 3.81 -18.63
CA LEU A 274 -0.14 4.60 -19.51
C LEU A 274 0.39 6.04 -19.67
N GLU A 275 0.86 6.67 -18.60
CA GLU A 275 1.47 7.99 -18.68
C GLU A 275 2.82 7.95 -19.41
N ALA A 276 3.65 6.93 -19.18
CA ALA A 276 4.91 6.77 -19.89
C ALA A 276 4.72 6.56 -21.39
N ALA A 277 3.66 5.88 -21.81
CA ALA A 277 3.33 5.67 -23.22
C ALA A 277 2.95 6.96 -23.97
N LYS A 278 2.52 8.01 -23.26
CA LYS A 278 2.18 9.31 -23.84
C LYS A 278 3.40 10.22 -24.02
N GLN A 279 4.49 9.96 -23.31
CA GLN A 279 5.68 10.82 -23.30
C GLN A 279 6.57 10.55 -24.51
N GLU A 280 6.89 11.60 -25.29
CA GLU A 280 7.90 11.53 -26.35
C GLU A 280 9.32 11.42 -25.75
N ASN A 281 9.55 12.07 -24.60
CA ASN A 281 10.80 11.99 -23.85
C ASN A 281 10.65 11.08 -22.63
N LYS A 282 11.20 9.87 -22.74
CA LYS A 282 11.12 8.83 -21.69
C LYS A 282 11.82 9.19 -20.37
N SER A 283 12.62 10.26 -20.35
CA SER A 283 13.30 10.75 -19.14
C SER A 283 12.41 11.61 -18.23
N GLU A 284 11.22 12.02 -18.67
CA GLU A 284 10.27 12.73 -17.81
C GLU A 284 9.64 11.77 -16.78
N PRO A 285 9.31 12.27 -15.58
CA PRO A 285 8.69 11.44 -14.56
C PRO A 285 7.29 11.02 -15.04
N SER A 286 6.97 9.74 -14.91
CA SER A 286 5.63 9.22 -15.20
C SER A 286 4.93 9.07 -13.86
N VAL A 287 4.19 10.10 -13.43
CA VAL A 287 3.65 10.14 -12.07
C VAL A 287 2.13 9.93 -12.11
N GLY A 288 1.69 8.76 -11.67
CA GLY A 288 0.27 8.45 -11.46
C GLY A 288 -0.23 8.75 -10.04
N GLY A 289 0.65 9.17 -9.13
CA GLY A 289 0.32 9.39 -7.72
C GLY A 289 -0.31 10.74 -7.42
N VAL A 290 -1.28 10.75 -6.49
CA VAL A 290 -1.87 11.98 -5.94
C VAL A 290 -0.90 12.67 -4.99
N ILE A 291 -0.55 13.92 -5.29
CA ILE A 291 0.16 14.80 -4.36
C ILE A 291 -0.79 15.20 -3.23
N HIS A 292 -0.30 15.20 -1.99
CA HIS A 292 -1.09 15.58 -0.82
C HIS A 292 -0.23 16.38 0.16
N SER A 293 -0.86 17.28 0.90
CA SER A 293 -0.19 18.14 1.89
C SER A 293 -1.11 18.46 3.06
N ALA A 294 -0.55 18.63 4.24
CA ALA A 294 -1.22 19.43 5.27
C ALA A 294 -1.04 20.91 4.90
N PHE A 295 -2.07 21.73 5.12
CA PHE A 295 -1.99 23.16 4.84
C PHE A 295 -2.85 23.97 5.82
N GLU A 296 -2.54 25.26 5.96
CA GLU A 296 -3.30 26.21 6.77
C GLU A 296 -4.29 26.98 5.88
N LEU A 297 -5.51 27.18 6.36
CA LEU A 297 -6.48 28.05 5.70
C LEU A 297 -6.20 29.53 6.00
N GLU A 298 -6.48 30.41 5.04
CA GLU A 298 -6.42 31.84 5.29
C GLU A 298 -7.44 32.22 6.39
N GLY A 299 -6.97 32.92 7.43
CA GLY A 299 -7.80 33.30 8.57
C GLY A 299 -8.17 32.13 9.49
N GLN A 300 -7.45 31.01 9.42
CA GLN A 300 -7.61 29.88 10.34
C GLN A 300 -7.44 30.33 11.80
N ASP A 301 -8.29 29.81 12.70
CA ASP A 301 -8.20 30.08 14.13
C ASP A 301 -7.14 29.17 14.77
N ASP A 302 -5.95 29.72 15.01
CA ASP A 302 -4.85 28.96 15.62
C ASP A 302 -5.09 28.56 17.08
N SER A 303 -6.15 29.08 17.72
CA SER A 303 -6.50 28.68 19.09
C SER A 303 -7.24 27.35 19.16
N VAL A 304 -7.83 26.87 18.06
CA VAL A 304 -8.48 25.56 18.03
C VAL A 304 -7.47 24.44 17.85
N GLU A 305 -7.85 23.23 18.23
CA GLU A 305 -6.96 22.07 18.15
C GLU A 305 -6.59 21.69 16.71
N ALA A 306 -5.32 21.30 16.51
CA ALA A 306 -4.88 20.69 15.26
C ALA A 306 -5.67 19.41 14.96
N ARG A 307 -5.82 19.14 13.66
CA ARG A 307 -6.26 17.85 13.15
C ARG A 307 -5.50 16.69 13.80
N GLU A 308 -6.25 15.66 14.17
CA GLU A 308 -5.73 14.33 14.48
C GLU A 308 -6.29 13.34 13.48
N SER A 309 -5.47 12.43 12.99
CA SER A 309 -5.86 11.51 11.91
C SER A 309 -5.04 10.24 11.93
N LEU A 310 -5.56 9.22 11.25
CA LEU A 310 -4.90 7.95 11.01
C LEU A 310 -4.82 7.69 9.50
N GLU A 311 -3.68 7.17 9.05
CA GLU A 311 -3.44 6.72 7.68
C GLU A 311 -3.17 5.22 7.72
N VAL A 312 -3.86 4.47 6.85
CA VAL A 312 -3.56 3.06 6.59
C VAL A 312 -3.01 2.95 5.18
N ARG A 313 -1.76 2.50 5.06
CA ARG A 313 -1.15 2.18 3.77
C ARG A 313 -1.52 0.77 3.36
N VAL A 314 -1.99 0.64 2.13
CA VAL A 314 -2.47 -0.60 1.54
C VAL A 314 -1.70 -0.83 0.25
N VAL A 315 -0.98 -1.94 0.19
CA VAL A 315 -0.46 -2.47 -1.08
C VAL A 315 -1.46 -3.51 -1.56
N ALA A 316 -1.96 -3.32 -2.77
CA ALA A 316 -2.84 -4.28 -3.43
C ALA A 316 -2.11 -4.82 -4.67
N ILE A 317 -2.11 -6.14 -4.81
CA ILE A 317 -1.41 -6.89 -5.87
C ILE A 317 -2.45 -7.82 -6.51
N TRP A 318 -2.59 -7.79 -7.84
CA TRP A 318 -3.55 -8.63 -8.57
C TRP A 318 -3.12 -8.96 -10.00
#